data_AF-A0A9D4GB50-F1
#
_entry.id   AF-A0A9D4GB50-F1
#
_cell.length_a   1.000
_cell.length_b   1.000
_cell.length_c   1.000
_cell.angle_alpha   90.00
_cell.angle_beta   90.00
_cell.angle_gamma   90.00
#
_symmetry.space_group_name_H-M   'P 1'
#
loop_
_entity.id
_entity.type
_entity.pdbx_description
1 polymer ?
#
loop_
_entity_poly.entity_id
_entity_poly.type
_entity_poly.pdbx_seq_one_letter_code
_entity_poly.pdbx_strand_id
1 'polypeptide(L)'
;MDRFLTWVFALVFGKKRSASSVSCSCSDDNWKCNLQFYQCDEYEDKKCKVSTFFQHDELLSRFKAKLSDECVEKMWIYKSSLDITCSKCFCKHQYIVFQTKKWWYSLEKCQQFITVQQGSKQEMVKNKIFGKYRKSPKPHDGALNLRVDISVHSIITILHEQQELHKPYTVYENNCIRFVEEVCKSLSEDREQIHRNALFARKMFYEERNKMPRPVGSLESYYKWICEVVRKLLPNKIHPQHDVSDDSVQLIRISYGLL
;
A
#
# COMPACT_ATOMS: atom_id res chain seq x y z
N MET A 1 17.58 2.83 2.00
CA MET A 1 17.45 4.16 1.36
C MET A 1 16.04 4.75 1.56
N ASP A 2 15.00 3.94 1.85
CA ASP A 2 13.60 4.41 1.83
C ASP A 2 12.97 4.93 3.14
N ARG A 3 13.53 4.65 4.33
CA ARG A 3 12.86 5.04 5.58
C ARG A 3 12.88 6.54 5.87
N PHE A 4 13.94 7.25 5.48
CA PHE A 4 14.07 8.70 5.72
C PHE A 4 13.13 9.52 4.83
N LEU A 5 13.08 9.19 3.53
CA LEU A 5 12.18 9.87 2.60
C LEU A 5 10.72 9.62 2.96
N THR A 6 10.35 8.37 3.26
CA THR A 6 9.01 8.00 3.73
C THR A 6 8.58 8.78 4.98
N TRP A 7 9.49 8.99 5.94
CA TRP A 7 9.21 9.75 7.16
C TRP A 7 9.06 11.26 6.91
N VAL A 8 9.90 11.85 6.05
CA VAL A 8 9.78 13.26 5.63
C VAL A 8 8.46 13.53 4.89
N PHE A 9 7.92 12.54 4.15
CA PHE A 9 6.69 12.69 3.39
C PHE A 9 5.40 12.71 4.22
N ALA A 10 5.26 11.82 5.21
CA ALA A 10 4.09 11.81 6.12
C ALA A 10 3.92 13.14 6.88
N LEU A 11 5.02 13.88 7.04
CA LEU A 11 5.12 15.11 7.80
C LEU A 11 4.77 16.38 7.00
N VAL A 12 4.72 16.34 5.66
CA VAL A 12 4.59 17.55 4.81
C VAL A 12 3.24 17.62 4.08
N PHE A 13 2.62 16.50 3.72
CA PHE A 13 1.50 16.50 2.75
C PHE A 13 0.17 15.89 3.25
N GLY A 14 0.03 15.61 4.55
CA GLY A 14 -1.22 15.09 5.11
C GLY A 14 -2.36 16.13 5.11
N LYS A 15 -3.08 16.28 3.99
CA LYS A 15 -4.36 17.01 3.96
C LYS A 15 -5.37 16.31 3.05
N LYS A 16 -6.48 15.85 3.65
CA LYS A 16 -7.62 15.16 3.02
C LYS A 16 -8.33 16.07 2.00
N ARG A 17 -8.73 15.50 0.85
CA ARG A 17 -9.78 16.05 -0.02
C ARG A 17 -11.09 15.33 0.28
N SER A 18 -12.13 16.09 0.62
CA SER A 18 -13.50 15.60 0.70
C SER A 18 -14.16 15.72 -0.68
N ALA A 19 -14.72 14.61 -1.18
CA ALA A 19 -15.56 14.61 -2.37
C ALA A 19 -17.00 14.26 -1.95
N SER A 20 -17.95 15.05 -2.44
CA SER A 20 -19.38 14.83 -2.31
C SER A 20 -19.88 13.88 -3.40
N SER A 21 -20.72 12.90 -3.05
CA SER A 21 -21.36 11.98 -3.99
C SER A 21 -22.86 12.25 -4.15
N VAL A 22 -23.35 12.04 -5.37
CA VAL A 22 -24.76 12.03 -5.79
C VAL A 22 -25.19 10.57 -5.93
N SER A 23 -26.38 10.21 -5.43
CA SER A 23 -26.91 8.85 -5.41
C SER A 23 -27.82 8.55 -6.60
N CYS A 24 -27.75 7.31 -7.10
CA CYS A 24 -28.71 6.74 -8.05
C CYS A 24 -29.10 5.35 -7.54
N SER A 25 -30.41 5.12 -7.39
CA SER A 25 -31.00 4.03 -6.61
C SER A 25 -31.05 2.70 -7.37
N CYS A 26 -30.18 1.76 -6.98
CA CYS A 26 -30.31 0.33 -7.25
C CYS A 26 -30.20 -0.43 -5.92
N SER A 27 -31.18 -0.23 -5.02
CA SER A 27 -31.26 -0.83 -3.67
C SER A 27 -29.88 -1.06 -3.01
N ASP A 28 -29.22 0.06 -2.69
CA ASP A 28 -27.87 0.16 -2.12
C ASP A 28 -27.74 -0.39 -0.68
N ASP A 29 -28.83 -0.87 -0.07
CA ASP A 29 -28.95 -1.06 1.38
C ASP A 29 -28.16 -2.24 1.97
N ASN A 30 -27.53 -3.08 1.14
CA ASN A 30 -26.78 -4.26 1.60
C ASN A 30 -25.26 -4.11 1.57
N TRP A 31 -24.70 -3.04 0.98
CA TRP A 31 -23.27 -2.80 1.09
C TRP A 31 -22.94 -2.27 2.49
N LYS A 32 -22.46 -3.18 3.33
CA LYS A 32 -21.79 -2.81 4.57
C LYS A 32 -20.32 -2.79 4.22
N CYS A 33 -19.65 -1.64 4.31
CA CYS A 33 -18.20 -1.51 4.11
C CYS A 33 -17.45 -2.35 5.15
N ASN A 34 -17.45 -3.66 4.93
CA ASN A 34 -16.99 -4.67 5.84
C ASN A 34 -15.73 -5.27 5.24
N LEU A 35 -14.65 -5.18 6.00
CA LEU A 35 -13.44 -5.92 5.70
C LEU A 35 -13.50 -7.25 6.46
N GLN A 36 -13.29 -8.35 5.75
CA GLN A 36 -13.17 -9.66 6.37
C GLN A 36 -11.72 -10.15 6.27
N PHE A 37 -11.14 -10.49 7.42
CA PHE A 37 -9.81 -11.09 7.48
C PHE A 37 -9.90 -12.61 7.67
N TYR A 38 -9.22 -13.36 6.83
CA TYR A 38 -9.13 -14.82 6.91
C TYR A 38 -7.68 -15.24 7.03
N GLN A 39 -7.41 -16.08 8.02
CA GLN A 39 -6.13 -16.77 8.12
C GLN A 39 -6.34 -18.24 7.73
N CYS A 40 -5.54 -18.70 6.77
CA CYS A 40 -5.55 -20.08 6.32
C CYS A 40 -4.30 -20.79 6.83
N ASP A 41 -4.47 -21.73 7.75
CA ASP A 41 -3.39 -22.57 8.27
C ASP A 41 -3.25 -23.87 7.46
N GLU A 42 -2.03 -24.37 7.30
CA GLU A 42 -1.68 -25.45 6.35
C GLU A 42 -2.36 -26.80 6.60
N TYR A 43 -2.83 -27.04 7.83
CA TYR A 43 -3.09 -28.38 8.32
C TYR A 43 -4.55 -28.82 8.37
N GLU A 44 -5.49 -27.93 8.04
CA GLU A 44 -6.89 -28.31 8.09
C GLU A 44 -7.67 -27.84 6.85
N ASP A 45 -8.11 -28.80 6.02
CA ASP A 45 -9.28 -28.63 5.14
C ASP A 45 -10.57 -28.36 5.96
N LYS A 46 -10.48 -28.34 7.29
CA LYS A 46 -11.56 -27.93 8.18
C LYS A 46 -11.51 -26.42 8.36
N LYS A 47 -12.51 -25.77 7.76
CA LYS A 47 -13.00 -24.39 8.01
C LYS A 47 -11.91 -23.36 8.29
N CYS A 48 -11.62 -22.51 7.30
CA CYS A 48 -10.97 -21.23 7.58
C CYS A 48 -11.70 -20.55 8.75
N LYS A 49 -10.99 -20.22 9.83
CA LYS A 49 -11.56 -19.45 10.92
C LYS A 49 -11.88 -18.08 10.33
N VAL A 50 -13.17 -17.80 10.13
CA VAL A 50 -13.66 -16.45 9.83
C VAL A 50 -13.24 -15.61 11.03
N SER A 51 -12.18 -14.84 10.88
CA SER A 51 -11.49 -14.39 12.08
C SER A 51 -12.11 -13.14 12.67
N THR A 52 -12.69 -12.22 11.88
CA THR A 52 -13.41 -11.05 12.41
C THR A 52 -14.14 -10.28 11.30
N PHE A 53 -15.26 -9.63 11.65
CA PHE A 53 -15.85 -8.53 10.86
C PHE A 53 -15.48 -7.21 11.53
N PHE A 54 -15.00 -6.24 10.75
CA PHE A 54 -14.67 -4.92 11.27
C PHE A 54 -15.67 -3.88 10.78
N GLN A 55 -16.23 -3.11 11.71
CA GLN A 55 -16.96 -1.88 11.38
C GLN A 55 -15.97 -0.76 11.03
N HIS A 56 -16.48 0.25 10.32
CA HIS A 56 -15.69 1.32 9.71
C HIS A 56 -14.68 1.97 10.67
N ASP A 57 -15.14 2.39 11.85
CA ASP A 57 -14.35 3.23 12.77
C ASP A 57 -13.20 2.46 13.44
N GLU A 58 -13.26 1.14 13.46
CA GLU A 58 -12.25 0.27 14.06
C GLU A 58 -11.41 -0.50 13.02
N LEU A 59 -11.73 -0.33 11.73
CA LEU A 59 -11.19 -1.15 10.65
C LEU A 59 -9.67 -1.07 10.59
N LEU A 60 -9.11 0.14 10.53
CA LEU A 60 -7.66 0.32 10.40
C LEU A 60 -6.89 -0.12 11.66
N SER A 61 -7.38 0.22 12.85
CA SER A 61 -6.68 -0.10 14.10
C SER A 61 -6.61 -1.60 14.35
N ARG A 62 -7.71 -2.33 14.12
CA ARG A 62 -7.74 -3.78 14.28
C ARG A 62 -7.00 -4.51 13.17
N PHE A 63 -7.03 -3.96 11.95
CA PHE A 63 -6.31 -4.54 10.83
C PHE A 63 -4.80 -4.41 10.98
N LYS A 64 -4.32 -3.27 11.50
CA LYS A 64 -2.92 -3.09 11.90
C LYS A 64 -2.48 -4.14 12.93
N ALA A 65 -3.36 -4.51 13.86
CA ALA A 65 -3.05 -5.54 14.86
C ALA A 65 -3.02 -6.97 14.29
N LYS A 66 -3.60 -7.21 13.09
CA LYS A 66 -3.68 -8.54 12.46
C LYS A 66 -2.67 -8.74 11.34
N LEU A 67 -2.32 -7.68 10.63
CA LEU A 67 -1.35 -7.75 9.55
C LEU A 67 0.07 -7.64 10.04
N SER A 68 0.96 -8.36 9.36
CA SER A 68 2.39 -8.13 9.49
C SER A 68 2.76 -6.79 8.84
N ASP A 69 3.68 -6.07 9.46
CA ASP A 69 4.35 -4.89 8.87
C ASP A 69 5.35 -5.26 7.76
N GLU A 70 5.38 -6.54 7.36
CA GLU A 70 6.19 -7.00 6.23
C GLU A 70 5.86 -6.28 4.94
N CYS A 71 6.91 -5.92 4.21
CA CYS A 71 6.82 -5.32 2.89
C CYS A 71 6.40 -6.36 1.85
N VAL A 72 5.63 -5.91 0.87
CA VAL A 72 5.24 -6.69 -0.29
C VAL A 72 6.42 -6.75 -1.27
N GLU A 73 6.87 -7.96 -1.56
CA GLU A 73 7.97 -8.22 -2.50
C GLU A 73 7.45 -8.33 -3.94
N LYS A 74 6.31 -9.00 -4.11
CA LYS A 74 5.71 -9.28 -5.42
C LYS A 74 4.19 -9.25 -5.37
N MET A 75 3.60 -8.89 -6.51
CA MET A 75 2.16 -8.84 -6.70
C MET A 75 1.76 -9.56 -7.98
N TRP A 76 0.61 -10.24 -7.96
CA TRP A 76 -0.01 -10.87 -9.12
C TRP A 76 -1.48 -10.53 -9.16
N ILE A 77 -2.01 -10.39 -10.37
CA ILE A 77 -3.45 -10.30 -10.61
C ILE A 77 -3.92 -11.66 -11.10
N TYR A 78 -4.98 -12.17 -10.49
CA TYR A 78 -5.63 -13.41 -10.90
C TYR A 78 -7.05 -13.16 -11.37
N LYS A 79 -7.51 -14.04 -12.26
CA LYS A 79 -8.88 -14.16 -12.72
C LYS A 79 -9.42 -15.54 -12.35
N SER A 80 -10.63 -15.61 -11.83
CA SER A 80 -11.36 -16.85 -11.62
C SER A 80 -12.78 -16.76 -12.17
N SER A 81 -13.35 -17.89 -12.54
CA SER A 81 -14.77 -17.96 -12.87
C SER A 81 -15.60 -17.85 -11.58
N LEU A 82 -16.69 -17.11 -11.61
CA LEU A 82 -17.69 -17.14 -10.54
C LEU A 82 -18.45 -18.47 -10.59
N ASP A 83 -18.80 -19.02 -9.43
CA ASP A 83 -19.54 -20.28 -9.34
C ASP A 83 -21.06 -20.12 -9.52
N ILE A 84 -21.48 -19.02 -10.14
CA ILE A 84 -22.89 -18.70 -10.29
C ILE A 84 -23.37 -19.33 -11.59
N THR A 85 -24.38 -20.18 -11.48
CA THR A 85 -25.25 -20.73 -12.55
C THR A 85 -25.97 -19.67 -13.40
N CYS A 86 -25.56 -18.40 -13.33
CA CYS A 86 -26.08 -17.30 -14.13
C CYS A 86 -25.39 -17.31 -15.49
N SER A 87 -25.99 -18.06 -16.41
CA SER A 87 -25.52 -18.44 -17.74
C SER A 87 -25.27 -17.30 -18.75
N LYS A 88 -25.29 -16.02 -18.35
CA LYS A 88 -25.32 -14.90 -19.30
C LYS A 88 -24.40 -13.71 -19.04
N CYS A 89 -23.63 -13.69 -17.97
CA CYS A 89 -22.68 -12.60 -17.73
C CYS A 89 -21.25 -13.16 -17.67
N PHE A 90 -20.42 -12.77 -18.63
CA PHE A 90 -18.98 -13.05 -18.77
C PHE A 90 -18.11 -12.45 -17.64
N CYS A 91 -18.65 -12.35 -16.43
CA CYS A 91 -18.00 -11.71 -15.29
C CYS A 91 -16.92 -12.64 -14.74
N LYS A 92 -15.70 -12.50 -15.28
CA LYS A 92 -14.50 -13.05 -14.66
C LYS A 92 -14.23 -12.23 -13.41
N HIS A 93 -14.18 -12.92 -12.28
CA HIS A 93 -13.84 -12.31 -11.02
C HIS A 93 -12.33 -12.04 -10.94
N GLN A 94 -11.93 -10.88 -10.43
CA GLN A 94 -10.53 -10.48 -10.29
C GLN A 94 -10.14 -10.22 -8.85
N TYR A 95 -8.91 -10.61 -8.52
CA TYR A 95 -8.33 -10.42 -7.19
C TYR A 95 -6.81 -10.32 -7.29
N ILE A 96 -6.21 -9.76 -6.26
CA ILE A 96 -4.76 -9.57 -6.18
C ILE A 96 -4.19 -10.59 -5.20
N VAL A 97 -2.99 -11.09 -5.50
CA VAL A 97 -2.18 -11.89 -4.59
C VAL A 97 -0.88 -11.15 -4.34
N PHE A 98 -0.51 -10.99 -3.07
CA PHE A 98 0.75 -10.40 -2.62
C PHE A 98 1.63 -11.48 -2.00
N GLN A 99 2.93 -11.40 -2.27
CA GLN A 99 3.96 -12.13 -1.52
C GLN A 99 4.69 -11.15 -0.62
N THR A 100 4.83 -11.51 0.65
CA THR A 100 5.79 -10.92 1.59
C THR A 100 6.86 -11.95 1.94
N LYS A 101 7.82 -11.57 2.81
CA LYS A 101 8.89 -12.46 3.25
C LYS A 101 8.40 -13.78 3.86
N LYS A 102 7.33 -13.73 4.66
CA LYS A 102 6.81 -14.91 5.39
C LYS A 102 5.43 -15.36 4.96
N TRP A 103 4.66 -14.47 4.33
CA TRP A 103 3.24 -14.69 4.12
C TRP A 103 2.83 -14.40 2.69
N TRP A 104 1.74 -15.04 2.30
CA TRP A 104 0.99 -14.72 1.11
C TRP A 104 -0.32 -14.09 1.52
N TYR A 105 -0.76 -13.10 0.75
CA TYR A 105 -2.05 -12.45 0.96
C TYR A 105 -2.86 -12.48 -0.33
N SER A 106 -4.17 -12.53 -0.23
CA SER A 106 -5.06 -12.14 -1.33
C SER A 106 -5.98 -11.02 -0.89
N LEU A 107 -6.26 -10.10 -1.81
CA LEU A 107 -7.14 -8.96 -1.62
C LEU A 107 -8.19 -8.95 -2.73
N GLU A 108 -9.46 -8.93 -2.33
CA GLU A 108 -10.58 -9.20 -3.21
C GLU A 108 -11.81 -8.39 -2.81
N LYS A 109 -12.47 -7.73 -3.77
CA LYS A 109 -13.77 -7.08 -3.54
C LYS A 109 -14.88 -8.03 -3.98
N CYS A 110 -15.72 -8.43 -3.04
CA CYS A 110 -16.91 -9.24 -3.25
C CYS A 110 -18.16 -8.34 -3.27
N GLN A 111 -19.33 -8.91 -3.53
CA GLN A 111 -20.59 -8.15 -3.60
C GLN A 111 -20.95 -7.44 -2.28
N GLN A 112 -20.55 -8.00 -1.14
CA GLN A 112 -20.98 -7.51 0.19
C GLN A 112 -19.84 -7.01 1.07
N PHE A 113 -18.59 -7.28 0.71
CA PHE A 113 -17.43 -7.04 1.56
C PHE A 113 -16.14 -7.05 0.75
N ILE A 114 -15.07 -6.54 1.34
CA ILE A 114 -13.71 -6.73 0.86
C ILE A 114 -13.05 -7.80 1.73
N THR A 115 -12.39 -8.74 1.09
CA THR A 115 -11.73 -9.87 1.75
C THR A 115 -10.23 -9.69 1.67
N VAL A 116 -9.59 -9.84 2.82
CA VAL A 116 -8.14 -10.05 2.94
C VAL A 116 -7.92 -11.43 3.50
N GLN A 117 -7.23 -12.27 2.75
CA GLN A 117 -6.88 -13.62 3.20
C GLN A 117 -5.37 -13.74 3.28
N GLN A 118 -4.86 -14.25 4.39
CA GLN A 118 -3.45 -14.55 4.64
C GLN A 118 -3.25 -16.06 4.68
N GLY A 119 -2.14 -16.54 4.14
CA GLY A 119 -1.71 -17.94 4.26
C GLY A 119 -0.19 -18.06 4.12
N SER A 120 0.38 -19.15 4.62
CA SER A 120 1.83 -19.41 4.50
C SER A 120 2.25 -19.85 3.09
N LYS A 121 1.30 -20.33 2.28
CA LYS A 121 1.53 -20.84 0.92
C LYS A 121 0.72 -20.07 -0.12
N GLN A 122 1.31 -19.86 -1.30
CA GLN A 122 0.66 -19.16 -2.41
C GLN A 122 -0.67 -19.82 -2.79
N GLU A 123 -0.71 -21.16 -2.86
CA GLU A 123 -1.90 -21.91 -3.28
C GLU A 123 -3.10 -21.63 -2.38
N MET A 124 -2.87 -21.37 -1.09
CA MET A 124 -3.95 -21.13 -0.14
C MET A 124 -4.67 -19.84 -0.46
N VAL A 125 -3.94 -18.75 -0.73
CA VAL A 125 -4.56 -17.45 -1.05
C VAL A 125 -4.91 -17.31 -2.52
N LYS A 126 -4.22 -18.02 -3.42
CA LYS A 126 -4.49 -18.02 -4.86
C LYS A 126 -5.71 -18.89 -5.20
N ASN A 127 -5.74 -20.12 -4.69
CA ASN A 127 -6.73 -21.11 -5.12
C ASN A 127 -7.93 -21.21 -4.18
N LYS A 128 -7.87 -20.69 -2.95
CA LYS A 128 -8.99 -20.78 -2.01
C LYS A 128 -9.48 -19.40 -1.57
N ILE A 129 -10.80 -19.27 -1.43
CA ILE A 129 -11.47 -18.17 -0.75
C ILE A 129 -12.47 -18.76 0.26
N PHE A 130 -12.42 -18.30 1.51
CA PHE A 130 -13.26 -18.85 2.60
C PHE A 130 -13.13 -20.38 2.75
N GLY A 131 -11.95 -20.92 2.45
CA GLY A 131 -11.67 -22.35 2.46
C GLY A 131 -12.23 -23.12 1.26
N LYS A 132 -12.99 -22.48 0.36
CA LYS A 132 -13.51 -23.08 -0.87
C LYS A 132 -12.57 -22.82 -2.03
N TYR A 133 -12.41 -23.80 -2.92
CA TYR A 133 -11.61 -23.63 -4.12
C TYR A 133 -12.26 -22.64 -5.10
N ARG A 134 -11.47 -21.68 -5.58
CA ARG A 134 -11.83 -20.83 -6.72
C ARG A 134 -11.86 -21.68 -7.99
N LYS A 135 -12.81 -21.37 -8.88
CA LYS A 135 -12.97 -22.08 -10.14
C LYS A 135 -11.96 -21.56 -11.17
N SER A 136 -11.02 -22.43 -11.54
CA SER A 136 -10.00 -22.18 -12.58
C SER A 136 -9.24 -20.86 -12.40
N PRO A 137 -8.54 -20.64 -11.27
CA PRO A 137 -7.73 -19.45 -11.08
C PRO A 137 -6.62 -19.39 -12.12
N LYS A 138 -6.58 -18.31 -12.89
CA LYS A 138 -5.58 -18.07 -13.94
C LYS A 138 -4.93 -16.71 -13.69
N PRO A 139 -3.60 -16.59 -13.85
CA PRO A 139 -2.96 -15.28 -13.83
C PRO A 139 -3.59 -14.42 -14.94
N HIS A 140 -3.98 -13.19 -14.61
CA HIS A 140 -4.43 -12.23 -15.62
C HIS A 140 -3.25 -11.69 -16.41
N ASP A 141 -2.14 -11.42 -15.71
CA ASP A 141 -0.89 -10.86 -16.22
C ASP A 141 0.30 -11.52 -15.50
N GLY A 142 1.52 -11.17 -15.91
CA GLY A 142 2.75 -11.57 -15.22
C GLY A 142 2.87 -10.96 -13.82
N ALA A 143 3.88 -11.42 -13.06
CA ALA A 143 4.19 -10.85 -11.74
C ALA A 143 4.58 -9.37 -11.87
N LEU A 144 3.92 -8.49 -11.12
CA LEU A 144 4.34 -7.12 -10.94
C LEU A 144 5.35 -7.07 -9.78
N ASN A 145 6.61 -6.79 -10.10
CA ASN A 145 7.64 -6.55 -9.10
C ASN A 145 7.38 -5.19 -8.44
N LEU A 146 6.98 -5.23 -7.17
CA LEU A 146 6.83 -4.02 -6.37
C LEU A 146 8.23 -3.63 -5.85
N ARG A 147 8.84 -2.61 -6.45
CA ARG A 147 10.10 -1.99 -5.99
C ARG A 147 9.86 -0.92 -4.92
N VAL A 148 8.79 -1.04 -4.15
CA VAL A 148 8.41 -0.07 -3.11
C VAL A 148 8.29 -0.83 -1.81
N ASP A 149 8.95 -0.34 -0.76
CA ASP A 149 8.85 -0.85 0.61
C ASP A 149 7.45 -0.53 1.19
N ILE A 150 6.41 -1.15 0.63
CA ILE A 150 5.01 -0.97 1.05
C ILE A 150 4.50 -2.23 1.72
N SER A 151 3.95 -2.11 2.93
CA SER A 151 3.30 -3.23 3.62
C SER A 151 1.85 -3.38 3.17
N VAL A 152 1.28 -4.58 3.33
CA VAL A 152 -0.15 -4.82 3.04
C VAL A 152 -1.05 -3.88 3.87
N HIS A 153 -0.64 -3.55 5.11
CA HIS A 153 -1.33 -2.56 5.93
C HIS A 153 -1.37 -1.18 5.27
N SER A 154 -0.24 -0.71 4.72
CA SER A 154 -0.18 0.57 4.00
C SER A 154 -1.08 0.56 2.76
N ILE A 155 -1.15 -0.56 2.02
CA ILE A 155 -2.06 -0.70 0.88
C ILE A 155 -3.52 -0.49 1.32
N ILE A 156 -3.96 -1.17 2.38
CA ILE A 156 -5.33 -1.02 2.88
C ILE A 156 -5.59 0.39 3.43
N THR A 157 -4.58 1.02 4.05
CA THR A 157 -4.68 2.41 4.51
C THR A 157 -4.90 3.37 3.35
N ILE A 158 -4.15 3.23 2.26
CA ILE A 158 -4.30 4.06 1.05
C ILE A 158 -5.71 3.88 0.46
N LEU A 159 -6.16 2.65 0.29
CA LEU A 159 -7.50 2.37 -0.24
C LEU A 159 -8.62 2.93 0.65
N HIS A 160 -8.42 2.91 1.96
CA HIS A 160 -9.35 3.53 2.91
C HIS A 160 -9.38 5.05 2.77
N GLU A 161 -8.22 5.70 2.72
CA GLU A 161 -8.09 7.15 2.55
C GLU A 161 -8.69 7.64 1.22
N GLN A 162 -8.54 6.85 0.15
CA GLN A 162 -9.13 7.10 -1.17
C GLN A 162 -10.62 6.76 -1.27
N GLN A 163 -11.24 6.29 -0.18
CA GLN A 163 -12.62 5.84 -0.12
C GLN A 163 -12.96 4.63 -1.02
N GLU A 164 -11.96 3.91 -1.54
CA GLU A 164 -12.16 2.71 -2.38
C GLU A 164 -12.84 1.57 -1.62
N LEU A 165 -12.56 1.47 -0.31
CA LEU A 165 -13.22 0.50 0.56
C LEU A 165 -14.71 0.80 0.73
N HIS A 166 -15.11 2.08 0.64
CA HIS A 166 -16.49 2.54 0.86
C HIS A 166 -17.39 2.42 -0.35
N LYS A 167 -16.83 2.37 -1.56
CA LYS A 167 -17.63 2.28 -2.79
C LYS A 167 -18.51 1.02 -2.78
N PRO A 168 -19.84 1.13 -2.92
CA PRO A 168 -20.71 -0.02 -2.96
C PRO A 168 -20.42 -0.88 -4.18
N TYR A 169 -20.56 -2.20 -4.06
CA TYR A 169 -20.34 -3.09 -5.20
C TYR A 169 -21.46 -2.92 -6.22
N THR A 170 -21.09 -2.51 -7.44
CA THR A 170 -22.01 -2.52 -8.58
C THR A 170 -21.38 -3.32 -9.71
N VAL A 171 -22.20 -4.05 -10.48
CA VAL A 171 -21.69 -4.92 -11.56
C VAL A 171 -20.94 -4.11 -12.63
N TYR A 172 -21.35 -2.88 -12.90
CA TYR A 172 -20.84 -2.07 -14.00
C TYR A 172 -19.74 -1.07 -13.60
N GLU A 173 -19.80 -0.49 -12.40
CA GLU A 173 -18.96 0.66 -12.04
C GLU A 173 -17.96 0.34 -10.93
N ASN A 174 -18.38 -0.41 -9.90
CA ASN A 174 -17.60 -0.63 -8.68
C ASN A 174 -17.43 -2.12 -8.38
N ASN A 175 -17.04 -2.88 -9.39
CA ASN A 175 -16.85 -4.32 -9.30
C ASN A 175 -15.40 -4.71 -8.91
N CYS A 176 -15.12 -6.00 -8.89
CA CYS A 176 -13.80 -6.54 -8.55
C CYS A 176 -12.71 -6.15 -9.57
N ILE A 177 -13.04 -5.99 -10.85
CA ILE A 177 -12.10 -5.58 -11.90
C ILE A 177 -11.61 -4.15 -11.62
N ARG A 178 -12.57 -3.22 -11.45
CA ARG A 178 -12.28 -1.82 -11.14
C ARG A 178 -11.53 -1.67 -9.83
N PHE A 179 -11.89 -2.45 -8.82
CA PHE A 179 -11.16 -2.47 -7.56
C PHE A 179 -9.69 -2.86 -7.74
N VAL A 180 -9.39 -3.90 -8.55
CA VAL A 180 -8.01 -4.29 -8.84
C VAL A 180 -7.25 -3.20 -9.61
N GLU A 181 -7.92 -2.54 -10.57
CA GLU A 181 -7.34 -1.42 -11.32
C GLU A 181 -6.95 -0.26 -10.38
N GLU A 182 -7.85 0.14 -9.48
CA GLU A 182 -7.58 1.23 -8.52
C GLU A 182 -6.46 0.85 -7.55
N VAL A 183 -6.39 -0.40 -7.05
CA VAL A 183 -5.24 -0.84 -6.24
C VAL A 183 -3.94 -0.70 -7.04
N CYS A 184 -3.90 -1.19 -8.28
CA CYS A 184 -2.70 -1.11 -9.11
C CYS A 184 -2.30 0.34 -9.42
N LYS A 185 -3.29 1.20 -9.67
CA LYS A 185 -3.10 2.62 -9.91
C LYS A 185 -2.56 3.31 -8.66
N SER A 186 -3.13 3.09 -7.48
CA SER A 186 -2.64 3.67 -6.23
C SER A 186 -1.19 3.26 -5.92
N LEU A 187 -0.82 2.03 -6.23
CA LEU A 187 0.56 1.55 -6.09
C LEU A 187 1.53 2.13 -7.16
N SER A 188 1.00 2.60 -8.28
CA SER A 188 1.78 3.17 -9.40
C SER A 188 1.91 4.69 -9.31
N GLU A 189 0.83 5.39 -8.97
CA GLU A 189 0.80 6.84 -8.76
C GLU A 189 1.67 7.24 -7.58
N ASP A 190 1.72 6.44 -6.53
CA ASP A 190 2.65 6.67 -5.42
C ASP A 190 4.11 6.62 -5.90
N ARG A 191 4.47 5.74 -6.85
CA ARG A 191 5.82 5.74 -7.44
C ARG A 191 6.12 7.00 -8.20
N GLU A 192 5.22 7.44 -9.07
CA GLU A 192 5.44 8.65 -9.86
C GLU A 192 5.49 9.88 -8.96
N GLN A 193 4.62 9.94 -7.95
CA GLN A 193 4.58 11.04 -7.02
C GLN A 193 5.82 11.05 -6.11
N ILE A 194 6.23 9.91 -5.55
CA ILE A 194 7.49 9.76 -4.83
C ILE A 194 8.67 10.17 -5.72
N HIS A 195 8.70 9.75 -6.98
CA HIS A 195 9.76 10.12 -7.92
C HIS A 195 9.78 11.62 -8.22
N ARG A 196 8.63 12.23 -8.56
CA ARG A 196 8.50 13.68 -8.77
C ARG A 196 8.93 14.45 -7.54
N ASN A 197 8.50 14.01 -6.36
CA ASN A 197 8.86 14.64 -5.11
C ASN A 197 10.36 14.51 -4.81
N ALA A 198 10.97 13.35 -5.07
CA ALA A 198 12.41 13.15 -4.90
C ALA A 198 13.22 14.03 -5.85
N LEU A 199 12.78 14.17 -7.11
CA LEU A 199 13.38 15.09 -8.08
C LEU A 199 13.24 16.55 -7.62
N PHE A 200 12.08 16.94 -7.10
CA PHE A 200 11.85 18.28 -6.57
C PHE A 200 12.74 18.58 -5.36
N ALA A 201 12.81 17.66 -4.39
CA ALA A 201 13.68 17.78 -3.22
C ALA A 201 15.16 17.87 -3.63
N ARG A 202 15.59 17.06 -4.60
CA ARG A 202 16.96 17.11 -5.15
C ARG A 202 17.26 18.45 -5.83
N LYS A 203 16.31 18.98 -6.60
CA LYS A 203 16.42 20.30 -7.23
C LYS A 203 16.58 21.40 -6.17
N MET A 204 15.69 21.43 -5.18
CA MET A 204 15.76 22.38 -4.06
C MET A 204 17.10 22.29 -3.32
N PHE A 205 17.58 21.06 -3.06
CA PHE A 205 18.88 20.85 -2.43
C PHE A 205 20.01 21.46 -3.25
N TYR A 206 20.07 21.23 -4.57
CA TYR A 206 21.11 21.81 -5.40
C TYR A 206 21.04 23.33 -5.50
N GLU A 207 19.82 23.88 -5.58
CA GLU A 207 19.60 25.33 -5.59
C GLU A 207 20.12 25.97 -4.30
N GLU A 208 19.78 25.42 -3.14
CA GLU A 208 20.28 25.93 -1.84
C GLU A 208 21.76 25.69 -1.65
N ARG A 209 22.28 24.51 -2.03
CA ARG A 209 23.71 24.23 -2.03
C ARG A 209 24.49 25.25 -2.85
N ASN A 210 24.00 25.63 -4.04
CA ASN A 210 24.74 26.50 -4.94
C ASN A 210 24.75 27.97 -4.45
N LYS A 211 23.83 28.33 -3.54
CA LYS A 211 23.82 29.63 -2.85
C LYS A 211 24.81 29.70 -1.69
N MET A 212 25.31 28.56 -1.21
CA MET A 212 26.21 28.50 -0.07
C MET A 212 27.66 28.31 -0.54
N PRO A 213 28.63 29.08 -0.02
CA PRO A 213 30.03 28.86 -0.36
C PRO A 213 30.43 27.44 0.06
N ARG A 214 31.13 26.73 -0.83
CA ARG A 214 31.61 25.39 -0.51
C ARG A 214 32.65 25.50 0.61
N PRO A 215 32.54 24.69 1.67
CA PRO A 215 33.56 24.69 2.71
C PRO A 215 34.87 24.20 2.12
N VAL A 216 35.95 24.93 2.40
CA VAL A 216 37.32 24.49 2.15
C VAL A 216 37.84 23.96 3.48
N GLY A 217 38.20 22.68 3.56
CA GLY A 217 38.66 22.09 4.81
C GLY A 217 38.32 20.61 5.01
N SER A 218 38.08 20.22 6.26
CA SER A 218 37.90 18.84 6.67
C SER A 218 36.53 18.26 6.26
N LEU A 219 36.42 16.93 6.29
CA LEU A 219 35.16 16.20 6.10
C LEU A 219 34.06 16.70 7.06
N GLU A 220 34.43 17.12 8.26
CA GLU A 220 33.51 17.67 9.26
C GLU A 220 32.91 19.01 8.82
N SER A 221 33.73 19.89 8.22
CA SER A 221 33.24 21.17 7.66
C SER A 221 32.27 20.93 6.50
N TYR A 222 32.55 19.94 5.66
CA TYR A 222 31.63 19.52 4.60
C TYR A 222 30.31 18.97 5.15
N TYR A 223 30.38 18.18 6.22
CA TYR A 223 29.21 17.62 6.87
C TYR A 223 28.32 18.69 7.51
N LYS A 224 28.91 19.60 8.29
CA LYS A 224 28.21 20.77 8.87
C LYS A 224 27.51 21.59 7.80
N TRP A 225 28.16 21.79 6.66
CA TRP A 225 27.58 22.52 5.54
C TRP A 225 26.37 21.80 4.91
N ILE A 226 26.42 20.48 4.71
CA ILE A 226 25.24 19.71 4.25
C ILE A 226 24.09 19.85 5.25
N CYS A 227 24.36 19.71 6.54
CA CYS A 227 23.35 19.85 7.59
C CYS A 227 22.68 21.23 7.57
N GLU A 228 23.43 22.30 7.31
CA GLU A 228 22.85 23.64 7.16
C GLU A 228 21.96 23.76 5.92
N VAL A 229 22.37 23.19 4.78
CA VAL A 229 21.52 23.15 3.58
C VAL A 229 20.20 22.43 3.89
N VAL A 230 20.25 21.29 4.58
CA VAL A 230 19.05 20.54 4.96
C VAL A 230 18.19 21.31 5.97
N ARG A 231 18.81 21.97 6.97
CA ARG A 231 18.08 22.77 7.96
C ARG A 231 17.33 23.93 7.33
N LYS A 232 17.91 24.61 6.33
CA LYS A 232 17.23 25.67 5.57
C LYS A 232 16.03 25.16 4.79
N LEU A 233 16.09 23.93 4.27
CA LEU A 233 14.98 23.30 3.56
C LEU A 233 13.86 22.84 4.50
N LEU A 234 14.18 22.53 5.76
CA LEU A 234 13.26 21.95 6.75
C LEU A 234 13.31 22.72 8.10
N PRO A 235 13.01 24.03 8.12
CA PRO A 235 13.29 24.90 9.27
C PRO A 235 12.53 24.53 10.55
N ASN A 236 11.40 23.81 10.44
CA ASN A 236 10.52 23.50 11.56
C ASN A 236 10.65 22.06 12.09
N LYS A 237 11.61 21.24 11.61
CA LYS A 237 11.63 19.79 11.91
C LYS A 237 12.95 19.23 12.46
N ILE A 238 14.01 20.04 12.54
CA ILE A 238 15.29 19.59 13.10
C ILE A 238 15.49 20.31 14.42
N HIS A 239 15.20 19.63 15.53
CA HIS A 239 15.47 20.16 16.86
C HIS A 239 16.99 20.25 17.08
N PRO A 240 17.54 21.37 17.59
CA PRO A 240 18.98 21.60 17.64
C PRO A 240 19.79 20.67 18.56
N GLN A 241 19.14 19.81 19.35
CA GLN A 241 19.78 19.05 20.44
C GLN A 241 19.94 17.56 20.17
N HIS A 242 19.50 17.03 19.03
CA HIS A 242 19.90 15.69 18.64
C HIS A 242 21.22 15.78 17.89
N ASP A 243 22.28 15.27 18.53
CA ASP A 243 23.48 14.83 17.82
C ASP A 243 23.00 14.07 16.58
N VAL A 244 23.53 14.47 15.44
CA VAL A 244 23.34 13.73 14.20
C VAL A 244 23.89 12.33 14.46
N SER A 245 22.99 11.40 14.80
CA SER A 245 23.36 10.02 15.08
C SER A 245 24.08 9.44 13.86
N ASP A 246 24.96 8.47 14.08
CA ASP A 246 25.66 7.73 13.03
C ASP A 246 24.70 7.20 11.93
N ASP A 247 23.44 6.94 12.30
CA ASP A 247 22.38 6.54 11.37
C ASP A 247 21.99 7.64 10.37
N SER A 248 21.97 8.90 10.80
CA SER A 248 21.69 10.07 9.94
C SER A 248 22.86 10.33 8.97
N VAL A 249 24.09 10.04 9.41
CA VAL A 249 25.30 10.07 8.58
C VAL A 249 25.30 8.94 7.54
N GLN A 250 24.94 7.71 7.94
CA GLN A 250 24.79 6.58 7.03
C GLN A 250 23.67 6.81 6.00
N LEU A 251 22.55 7.41 6.40
CA LEU A 251 21.44 7.73 5.52
C LEU A 251 21.80 8.79 4.47
N ILE A 252 22.60 9.79 4.83
CA ILE A 252 23.16 10.75 3.87
C ILE A 252 24.17 10.04 2.94
N ARG A 253 25.10 9.24 3.46
CA ARG A 253 26.07 8.50 2.62
C ARG A 253 25.39 7.60 1.58
N ILE A 254 24.34 6.88 1.99
CA ILE A 254 23.55 6.03 1.09
C ILE A 254 22.80 6.88 0.06
N SER A 255 22.13 7.97 0.47
CA SER A 255 21.32 8.82 -0.41
C SER A 255 22.13 9.56 -1.49
N TYR A 256 23.45 9.70 -1.30
CA TYR A 256 24.35 10.39 -2.21
C TYR A 256 25.39 9.48 -2.90
N GLY A 257 25.30 8.15 -2.73
CA GLY A 257 26.23 7.20 -3.36
C GLY A 257 27.69 7.39 -2.92
N LEU A 258 27.91 7.79 -1.66
CA LEU A 258 29.23 8.03 -1.07
C LEU A 258 29.79 6.82 -0.32
N LEU A 259 29.29 5.62 -0.66
CA LEU A 259 29.82 4.29 -0.32
C LEU A 259 29.89 3.46 -1.60
#